data_AF-A0A845E142-F1
#
_entry.id   AF-A0A845E142-F1
#
_cell.length_a   1.000
_cell.length_b   1.000
_cell.length_c   1.000
_cell.angle_alpha   90.00
_cell.angle_beta   90.00
_cell.angle_gamma   90.00
#
_symmetry.space_group_name_H-M   'P 1'
#
loop_
_entity.id
_entity.type
_entity.pdbx_description
1 polymer ?
#
loop_
_entity_poly.entity_id
_entity_poly.type
_entity_poly.pdbx_seq_one_letter_code
_entity_poly.pdbx_strand_id
1 'polypeptide(L)'
;MKQAANPAKERYALMEKIQMVDFALVELTLYLDTHPQDTQAIQQFNQLAVESRDLKSAYEQRFGPLRQYGASFSGYPWNWGDSPWPWQL
;
A
#
# COMPACT_ATOMS: atom_id res chain seq x y z
N MET A 1 18.90 -2.50 -26.14
CA MET A 1 17.85 -1.47 -25.98
C MET A 1 17.17 -1.74 -24.64
N LYS A 2 17.27 -0.83 -23.66
CA LYS A 2 16.62 -0.98 -22.36
C LYS A 2 15.11 -0.87 -22.60
N GLN A 3 14.36 -1.94 -22.34
CA GLN A 3 12.90 -1.89 -22.30
C GLN A 3 12.51 -0.85 -21.25
N ALA A 4 11.95 0.28 -21.67
CA ALA A 4 11.38 1.25 -20.74
C ALA A 4 10.28 0.52 -19.95
N ALA A 5 10.35 0.56 -18.62
CA ALA A 5 9.33 -0.01 -17.77
C ALA A 5 7.97 0.60 -18.14
N ASN A 6 6.98 -0.24 -18.41
CA ASN A 6 5.61 0.21 -18.67
C ASN A 6 5.05 0.80 -17.36
N PRO A 7 4.79 2.11 -17.26
CA PRO A 7 4.36 2.76 -16.01
C PRO A 7 3.06 2.17 -15.47
N ALA A 8 2.18 1.68 -16.33
CA ALA A 8 0.98 0.98 -15.92
C ALA A 8 1.34 -0.32 -15.20
N LYS A 9 2.18 -1.18 -15.83
CA LYS A 9 2.60 -2.46 -15.23
C LYS A 9 3.28 -2.29 -13.87
N GLU A 10 4.10 -1.25 -13.73
CA GLU A 10 4.75 -0.91 -12.47
C GLU A 10 3.74 -0.46 -11.40
N ARG A 11 2.78 0.39 -11.78
CA ARG A 11 1.66 0.80 -10.91
C ARG A 11 0.89 -0.43 -10.41
N TYR A 12 0.54 -1.36 -11.32
CA TYR A 12 -0.15 -2.60 -10.98
C TYR A 12 0.65 -3.44 -9.98
N ALA A 13 1.92 -3.72 -10.27
CA ALA A 13 2.75 -4.56 -9.40
C ALA A 13 2.94 -3.94 -8.00
N LEU A 14 3.10 -2.62 -7.91
CA LEU A 14 3.25 -1.95 -6.63
C LEU A 14 1.93 -1.93 -5.85
N MET A 15 0.80 -1.70 -6.53
CA MET A 15 -0.53 -1.77 -5.91
C MET A 15 -0.85 -3.17 -5.41
N GLU A 16 -0.59 -4.20 -6.21
CA GLU A 16 -0.78 -5.61 -5.84
C GLU A 16 0.02 -5.94 -4.58
N LYS A 17 1.29 -5.50 -4.52
CA LYS A 17 2.12 -5.71 -3.32
C LYS A 17 1.55 -4.99 -2.09
N ILE A 18 1.07 -3.76 -2.24
CA ILE A 18 0.40 -3.03 -1.14
C ILE A 18 -0.82 -3.81 -0.65
N GLN A 19 -1.66 -4.29 -1.57
CA GLN A 19 -2.87 -5.05 -1.23
C GLN A 19 -2.53 -6.36 -0.50
N MET A 20 -1.50 -7.09 -0.94
CA MET A 20 -1.06 -8.31 -0.27
C MET A 20 -0.60 -8.05 1.18
N VAL A 21 0.22 -7.02 1.39
CA VAL A 21 0.72 -6.66 2.73
C VAL A 21 -0.43 -6.17 3.62
N ASP A 22 -1.32 -5.33 3.08
CA ASP A 22 -2.48 -4.82 3.82
C ASP A 22 -3.46 -5.93 4.18
N PHE A 23 -3.66 -6.92 3.30
CA PHE A 23 -4.44 -8.11 3.61
C PHE A 23 -3.82 -8.89 4.78
N ALA A 24 -2.52 -9.14 4.74
CA ALA A 24 -1.83 -9.83 5.83
C ALA A 24 -1.92 -9.08 7.17
N LEU A 25 -1.91 -7.73 7.15
CA LEU A 25 -2.14 -6.92 8.34
C LEU A 25 -3.56 -7.09 8.92
N VAL A 26 -4.58 -7.18 8.06
CA VAL A 26 -5.95 -7.46 8.49
C VAL A 26 -6.04 -8.84 9.13
N GLU A 27 -5.48 -9.87 8.48
CA GLU A 27 -5.49 -11.24 8.99
C GLU A 27 -4.75 -11.37 10.34
N LEU A 28 -3.58 -10.73 10.47
CA LEU A 28 -2.83 -10.70 11.72
C LEU A 28 -3.58 -9.96 12.82
N THR A 29 -4.31 -8.90 12.49
CA THR A 29 -5.17 -8.21 13.47
C THR A 29 -6.21 -9.18 14.03
N LEU A 30 -6.95 -9.87 13.15
CA LEU A 30 -7.97 -10.85 13.54
C LEU A 30 -7.38 -12.01 14.34
N TYR A 31 -6.19 -12.50 13.97
CA TYR A 31 -5.49 -13.53 14.72
C TYR A 31 -5.10 -13.05 16.13
N LEU A 32 -4.49 -11.86 16.23
CA LEU A 32 -4.02 -11.28 17.50
C LEU A 32 -5.17 -10.93 18.45
N ASP A 33 -6.37 -10.63 17.95
CA ASP A 33 -7.57 -10.46 18.78
C ASP A 33 -7.88 -11.71 19.62
N THR A 34 -7.47 -12.90 19.13
CA THR A 34 -7.63 -14.18 19.84
C THR A 34 -6.34 -14.70 20.48
N HIS A 35 -5.17 -14.22 20.04
CA HIS A 35 -3.84 -14.65 20.52
C HIS A 35 -2.96 -13.44 20.91
N PRO A 36 -3.36 -12.60 21.88
CA PRO A 36 -2.72 -11.31 22.15
C PRO A 36 -1.30 -11.42 22.77
N GLN A 37 -0.88 -12.62 23.18
CA GLN A 37 0.44 -12.87 23.77
C GLN A 37 1.43 -13.50 22.78
N ASP A 38 1.02 -13.73 21.53
CA ASP A 38 1.88 -14.27 20.49
C ASP A 38 2.88 -13.20 20.01
N THR A 39 4.06 -13.21 20.62
CA THR A 39 5.10 -12.22 20.33
C THR A 39 5.63 -12.31 18.90
N GLN A 40 5.56 -13.48 18.25
CA GLN A 40 6.01 -13.63 16.86
C GLN A 40 5.01 -12.97 15.92
N ALA A 41 3.71 -13.20 16.12
CA ALA A 41 2.66 -12.55 15.33
C ALA A 41 2.67 -11.01 15.51
N ILE A 42 2.93 -10.52 16.73
CA ILE A 42 3.11 -9.07 16.99
C ILE A 42 4.31 -8.51 16.21
N GLN A 43 5.44 -9.21 16.22
CA GLN A 43 6.62 -8.77 15.48
C GLN A 43 6.36 -8.75 13.98
N GLN A 44 5.69 -9.78 13.44
CA GLN A 44 5.31 -9.85 12.03
C GLN A 44 4.37 -8.70 11.65
N PHE A 45 3.36 -8.42 12.47
CA PHE A 45 2.45 -7.30 12.27
C PHE A 45 3.22 -5.97 12.18
N ASN A 46 4.13 -5.71 13.12
CA ASN A 46 4.92 -4.48 13.12
C ASN A 46 5.84 -4.37 11.88
N GLN A 47 6.45 -5.47 11.45
CA GLN A 47 7.28 -5.51 10.24
C GLN A 47 6.46 -5.18 8.99
N LEU A 48 5.30 -5.82 8.84
CA LEU A 48 4.40 -5.58 7.71
C LEU A 48 3.78 -4.18 7.75
N ALA A 49 3.55 -3.60 8.92
CA ALA A 49 3.04 -2.23 9.05
C ALA A 49 4.07 -1.21 8.52
N VAL A 50 5.35 -1.42 8.81
CA VAL A 50 6.45 -0.63 8.25
C VAL A 50 6.52 -0.83 6.72
N GLU A 51 6.47 -2.08 6.26
CA GLU A 51 6.50 -2.38 4.81
C GLU A 51 5.33 -1.72 4.06
N SER A 52 4.10 -1.83 4.59
CA SER A 52 2.90 -1.21 4.01
C SER A 52 3.07 0.30 3.87
N ARG A 53 3.56 0.97 4.92
CA ARG A 53 3.82 2.41 4.90
C ARG A 53 4.84 2.78 3.81
N ASP A 54 5.93 2.04 3.73
CA ASP A 54 7.03 2.33 2.81
C ASP A 54 6.61 2.07 1.35
N LEU A 55 5.84 1.01 1.08
CA LEU A 55 5.25 0.74 -0.23
C LEU A 55 4.25 1.82 -0.65
N LYS A 56 3.38 2.26 0.25
CA LYS A 56 2.42 3.35 -0.03
C LYS A 56 3.14 4.67 -0.31
N SER A 57 4.20 4.98 0.43
CA SER A 57 5.06 6.13 0.16
C SER A 57 5.72 6.05 -1.22
N ALA A 58 6.26 4.88 -1.58
CA ALA A 58 6.85 4.66 -2.90
C ALA A 58 5.82 4.78 -4.03
N TYR A 59 4.59 4.32 -3.80
CA TYR A 59 3.49 4.48 -4.76
C TYR A 59 3.13 5.95 -4.93
N GLU A 60 2.96 6.68 -3.83
CA GLU A 60 2.57 8.09 -3.87
C GLU A 60 3.58 8.97 -4.59
N GLN A 61 4.87 8.71 -4.39
CA GLN A 61 5.96 9.42 -5.07
C GLN A 61 5.93 9.26 -6.60
N ARG A 62 5.38 8.16 -7.12
CA ARG A 62 5.40 7.83 -8.55
C ARG A 62 4.06 8.07 -9.24
N PHE A 63 2.96 7.85 -8.53
CA PHE A 63 1.63 7.70 -9.13
C PHE A 63 0.58 8.65 -8.59
N GLY A 64 0.90 9.43 -7.56
CA GLY A 64 0.00 10.39 -6.93
C GLY A 64 -0.65 9.88 -5.63
N PRO A 65 -1.51 10.69 -5.01
CA PRO A 65 -2.02 10.44 -3.66
C PRO A 65 -2.83 9.14 -3.57
N LEU A 66 -2.72 8.44 -2.43
CA LEU A 66 -3.33 7.12 -2.20
C LEU A 66 -4.19 7.06 -0.92
N ARG A 67 -3.80 7.79 0.14
CA ARG A 67 -4.39 7.72 1.48
C ARG A 67 -5.21 8.97 1.83
N GLN A 68 -6.51 8.77 2.01
CA GLN A 68 -7.49 9.82 2.23
C GLN A 68 -7.30 10.58 3.56
N TYR A 69 -8.10 11.63 3.77
CA TYR A 69 -8.20 12.39 5.03
C TYR A 69 -6.88 13.02 5.50
N GLY A 70 -6.07 13.50 4.55
CA GLY A 70 -4.82 14.22 4.84
C GLY A 70 -3.60 13.32 5.06
N ALA A 71 -3.71 12.02 4.87
CA ALA A 71 -2.58 11.09 4.97
C ALA A 71 -1.65 11.15 3.73
N SER A 72 -2.14 11.59 2.58
CA SER A 72 -1.34 11.98 1.41
C SER A 72 -1.49 13.47 1.13
N PHE A 73 -0.42 14.09 0.63
CA PHE A 73 -0.50 15.44 0.08
C PHE A 73 -1.15 15.43 -1.31
N SER A 74 -2.08 16.35 -1.56
CA SER A 74 -2.65 16.57 -2.88
C SER A 74 -1.74 17.46 -3.73
N GLY A 75 -1.74 17.23 -5.04
CA GLY A 75 -1.18 18.18 -6.00
C GLY A 75 -2.10 19.38 -6.24
N TYR A 76 -1.63 20.31 -7.06
CA TYR A 76 -2.44 21.34 -7.69
C TYR A 76 -2.34 21.19 -9.22
N PRO A 77 -3.46 21.10 -9.97
CA PRO A 77 -4.86 21.04 -9.49
C PRO A 77 -5.16 19.75 -8.70
N TRP A 78 -6.34 19.68 -8.07
CA TRP A 78 -6.78 18.52 -7.28
C TRP A 78 -6.69 17.22 -8.10
N ASN A 79 -5.77 16.33 -7.72
CA ASN A 79 -5.31 15.20 -8.54
C ASN A 79 -5.76 13.82 -8.04
N TRP A 80 -6.75 13.77 -7.14
CA TRP A 80 -7.29 12.50 -6.63
C TRP A 80 -8.09 11.72 -7.68
N GLY A 81 -8.55 12.38 -8.74
CA GLY A 81 -9.25 11.74 -9.87
C GLY A 81 -8.32 11.11 -10.92
N ASP A 82 -7.00 11.30 -10.80
CA ASP A 82 -6.05 10.93 -11.85
C ASP A 82 -5.59 9.46 -11.76
N SER A 83 -5.81 8.81 -10.62
CA SER A 83 -5.49 7.40 -10.45
C SER A 83 -6.67 6.50 -10.79
N PRO A 84 -6.43 5.36 -11.47
CA PRO A 84 -7.47 4.35 -11.66
C PRO A 84 -7.93 3.85 -10.29
N TRP A 85 -9.23 3.65 -10.16
CA TRP A 85 -9.81 3.09 -8.95
C TRP A 85 -9.30 1.66 -8.74
N PRO A 86 -9.22 1.16 -7.50
CA PRO A 86 -8.70 -0.18 -7.22
C PRO A 86 -9.39 -1.32 -7.97
N TRP A 87 -10.66 -1.15 -8.38
CA TRP A 87 -11.42 -2.12 -9.20
C TRP A 87 -11.33 -1.89 -10.71
N GLN A 88 -10.71 -0.79 -11.14
CA GLN A 88 -10.35 -0.55 -12.54
C GLN A 88 -9.02 -1.22 -12.90
N LEU A 89 -8.38 -1.86 -11.92
CA LEU A 89 -7.18 -2.65 -12.05
C LEU A 89 -7.54 -4.14 -12.14
#